data_AF-A0A950U0X5-F1
#
_entry.id   AF-A0A950U0X5-F1
#
_cell.length_a   1.000
_cell.length_b   1.000
_cell.length_c   1.000
_cell.angle_alpha   90.00
_cell.angle_beta   90.00
_cell.angle_gamma   90.00
#
_symmetry.space_group_name_H-M   'P 1'
#
loop_
_entity.id
_entity.type
_entity.pdbx_description
1 polymer ?
#
loop_
_entity_poly.entity_id
_entity_poly.type
_entity_poly.pdbx_seq_one_letter_code
_entity_poly.pdbx_strand_id
1 'polypeptide(L)'
;MTVVLTVLLLLLIAVSGAALVPGSEPFRPYLPGASLALAILALIAAFARRKPPTQRPRLEPARPVPPSAEPNRADAEVIRFLAMLQEKGRLLDFLMDDINAYSDAQVGAAARVVHAGCKGVLQEHFSISPVRTEAEGSTILVPAGYAADEYRLVGRISGPAPFSGVLVHRGWKTNMVKLPQLLRDSADKLPAIAPAEVEVK
;
A
#
# COMPACT_ATOMS: atom_id res chain seq x y z
N MET A 1 -6.85 -1.67 -49.45
CA MET A 1 -8.27 -2.11 -49.48
C MET A 1 -9.26 -0.96 -49.67
N THR A 2 -9.02 0.23 -49.06
CA THR A 2 -9.72 1.52 -49.31
C THR A 2 -9.87 1.86 -50.77
N VAL A 3 -8.74 1.93 -51.48
CA VAL A 3 -8.64 2.23 -52.91
C VAL A 3 -9.47 1.29 -53.79
N VAL A 4 -9.46 -0.02 -53.50
CA VAL A 4 -10.17 -1.04 -54.29
C VAL A 4 -11.70 -0.87 -54.21
N LEU A 5 -12.24 -0.57 -53.03
CA LEU A 5 -13.69 -0.34 -52.87
C LEU A 5 -14.12 0.97 -53.55
N THR A 6 -13.32 2.04 -53.45
CA THR A 6 -13.60 3.30 -54.14
C THR A 6 -13.58 3.13 -55.65
N VAL A 7 -12.64 2.36 -56.20
CA VAL A 7 -12.59 2.04 -57.63
C VAL A 7 -13.80 1.20 -58.06
N LEU A 8 -14.19 0.19 -57.27
CA LEU A 8 -15.40 -0.61 -57.52
C LEU A 8 -16.68 0.23 -57.52
N LEU A 9 -16.81 1.19 -56.58
CA LEU A 9 -17.96 2.07 -56.51
C LEU A 9 -18.02 3.06 -57.68
N LEU A 10 -16.87 3.60 -58.10
CA LEU A 10 -16.79 4.48 -59.27
C LEU A 10 -17.14 3.74 -60.56
N LEU A 11 -16.67 2.49 -60.73
CA LEU A 11 -17.05 1.64 -61.86
C LEU A 11 -18.55 1.32 -61.85
N LEU A 12 -19.14 1.04 -60.68
CA LEU A 12 -20.57 0.81 -60.55
C LEU A 12 -21.38 2.03 -61.01
N ILE A 13 -20.97 3.24 -60.59
CA ILE A 13 -21.62 4.49 -60.99
C ILE A 13 -21.47 4.70 -62.50
N ALA A 14 -20.28 4.47 -63.06
CA ALA A 14 -20.03 4.63 -64.49
C ALA A 14 -20.86 3.66 -65.35
N VAL A 15 -20.94 2.37 -64.96
CA VAL A 15 -21.74 1.36 -65.68
C VAL A 15 -23.24 1.63 -65.56
N SER A 16 -23.70 2.11 -64.39
CA SER A 16 -25.09 2.53 -64.20
C SER A 16 -25.43 3.77 -65.02
N GLY A 17 -24.50 4.73 -65.09
CA GLY A 17 -24.64 5.95 -65.89
C GLY A 17 -24.67 5.68 -67.40
N ALA A 18 -23.92 4.68 -67.86
CA ALA A 18 -23.92 4.27 -69.27
C ALA A 18 -25.31 3.83 -69.75
N ALA A 19 -26.19 3.32 -68.86
CA ALA A 19 -27.56 2.93 -69.21
C ALA A 19 -28.48 4.12 -69.58
N LEU A 20 -28.06 5.35 -69.27
CA LEU A 20 -28.80 6.60 -69.54
C LEU A 20 -28.36 7.28 -70.84
N VAL A 21 -27.33 6.76 -71.53
CA VAL A 21 -26.79 7.36 -72.76
C VAL A 21 -27.37 6.69 -74.01
N PRO A 22 -27.95 7.43 -74.97
CA PRO A 22 -28.63 6.86 -76.16
C PRO A 22 -27.74 6.01 -77.09
N GLY A 23 -26.41 6.07 -76.94
CA GLY A 23 -25.45 5.33 -77.77
C GLY A 23 -25.09 3.92 -77.26
N SER A 24 -25.59 3.49 -76.09
CA SER A 24 -25.25 2.20 -75.49
C SER A 24 -26.25 1.07 -75.81
N GLU A 25 -27.14 1.27 -76.78
CA GLU A 25 -28.19 0.31 -77.17
C GLU A 25 -27.70 -1.13 -77.41
N PRO A 26 -26.53 -1.38 -78.04
CA PRO A 26 -26.04 -2.76 -78.26
C PRO A 26 -25.70 -3.51 -76.96
N PHE A 27 -25.37 -2.79 -75.89
CA PHE A 27 -24.85 -3.36 -74.64
C PHE A 27 -25.85 -3.31 -73.49
N ARG A 28 -27.00 -2.64 -73.70
CA ARG A 28 -28.08 -2.45 -72.74
C ARG A 28 -28.57 -3.72 -72.03
N PRO A 29 -28.65 -4.90 -72.69
CA PRO A 29 -29.07 -6.15 -72.03
C PRO A 29 -28.08 -6.63 -70.96
N TYR A 30 -26.80 -6.29 -71.09
CA TYR A 30 -25.72 -6.78 -70.23
C TYR A 30 -25.41 -5.84 -69.05
N LEU A 31 -25.79 -4.56 -69.17
CA LEU A 31 -25.59 -3.54 -68.13
C LEU A 31 -26.19 -3.89 -66.76
N PRO A 32 -27.43 -4.40 -66.62
CA PRO A 32 -27.98 -4.73 -65.30
C PRO A 32 -27.22 -5.89 -64.63
N GLY A 33 -26.79 -6.89 -65.39
CA GLY A 33 -25.98 -8.01 -64.87
C GLY A 33 -24.60 -7.56 -64.39
N ALA A 34 -23.94 -6.69 -65.17
CA ALA A 34 -22.64 -6.12 -64.79
C ALA A 34 -22.74 -5.24 -63.54
N SER A 35 -23.82 -4.45 -63.42
CA SER A 35 -24.07 -3.59 -62.25
C SER A 35 -24.29 -4.43 -60.99
N LEU A 36 -25.07 -5.50 -61.08
CA LEU A 36 -25.31 -6.41 -59.95
C LEU A 36 -24.02 -7.11 -59.50
N ALA A 37 -23.20 -7.57 -60.45
CA ALA A 37 -21.91 -8.21 -60.14
C ALA A 37 -20.95 -7.24 -59.43
N LEU A 38 -20.85 -5.99 -59.90
CA LEU A 38 -20.04 -4.95 -59.26
C LEU A 38 -20.55 -4.59 -57.85
N ALA A 39 -21.87 -4.52 -57.67
CA ALA A 39 -22.47 -4.26 -56.36
C ALA A 39 -22.18 -5.37 -55.34
N ILE A 40 -22.26 -6.64 -55.76
CA ILE A 40 -21.93 -7.80 -54.92
C ILE A 40 -20.44 -7.78 -54.54
N LEU A 41 -19.55 -7.54 -55.49
CA LEU A 41 -18.10 -7.42 -55.24
C LEU A 41 -17.78 -6.29 -54.26
N ALA A 42 -18.43 -5.13 -54.41
CA ALA A 42 -18.30 -4.02 -53.47
C ALA A 42 -18.78 -4.41 -52.06
N LEU A 43 -19.88 -5.16 -51.95
CA LEU A 43 -20.43 -5.60 -50.67
C LEU A 43 -19.51 -6.60 -49.96
N ILE A 44 -18.95 -7.56 -50.70
CA ILE A 44 -17.96 -8.53 -50.19
C ILE A 44 -16.70 -7.80 -49.71
N ALA A 45 -16.18 -6.86 -50.51
CA ALA A 45 -15.02 -6.05 -50.13
C ALA A 45 -15.30 -5.17 -48.89
N ALA A 46 -16.53 -4.72 -48.69
CA ALA A 46 -16.94 -3.98 -47.50
C ALA A 46 -17.04 -4.88 -46.25
N PHE A 47 -17.54 -6.12 -46.39
CA PHE A 47 -17.59 -7.08 -45.29
C PHE A 47 -16.20 -7.59 -44.89
N ALA A 48 -15.29 -7.77 -45.85
CA ALA A 48 -13.89 -8.13 -45.57
C ALA A 48 -13.12 -7.04 -44.78
N ARG A 49 -13.63 -5.80 -44.72
CA ARG A 49 -13.07 -4.72 -43.88
C ARG A 49 -13.58 -4.69 -42.46
N ARG A 50 -14.65 -5.41 -42.12
CA ARG A 50 -15.07 -5.51 -40.72
C ARG A 50 -14.02 -6.36 -40.01
N LYS A 51 -13.01 -5.70 -39.43
CA LYS A 51 -12.15 -6.33 -38.42
C LYS A 51 -13.10 -6.95 -37.39
N PRO A 52 -12.91 -8.23 -37.02
CA PRO A 52 -13.67 -8.80 -35.92
C PRO A 52 -13.49 -7.88 -34.70
N PRO A 53 -14.54 -7.67 -33.89
CA PRO A 53 -14.42 -6.83 -32.70
C PRO A 53 -13.23 -7.35 -31.92
N THR A 54 -12.22 -6.49 -31.76
CA THR A 54 -11.05 -6.82 -30.96
C THR A 54 -11.60 -7.13 -29.57
N GLN A 55 -11.55 -8.41 -29.20
CA GLN A 55 -11.86 -8.84 -27.85
C GLN A 55 -10.93 -8.00 -26.97
N ARG A 56 -11.49 -7.03 -26.24
CA ARG A 56 -10.72 -6.32 -25.21
C ARG A 56 -10.07 -7.43 -24.40
N PRO A 57 -8.74 -7.39 -24.16
CA PRO A 57 -8.12 -8.35 -23.25
C PRO A 57 -9.03 -8.39 -22.03
N ARG A 58 -9.57 -9.56 -21.71
CA ARG A 58 -10.20 -9.77 -20.41
C ARG A 58 -9.08 -9.38 -19.47
N LEU A 59 -9.22 -8.22 -18.82
CA LEU A 59 -8.35 -7.82 -17.74
C LEU A 59 -8.48 -9.00 -16.77
N GLU A 60 -7.46 -9.86 -16.74
CA GLU A 60 -7.19 -10.63 -15.53
C GLU A 60 -7.32 -9.60 -14.40
N PRO A 61 -8.09 -9.89 -13.34
CA PRO A 61 -8.07 -9.06 -12.16
C PRO A 61 -6.60 -8.84 -11.84
N ALA A 62 -6.14 -7.59 -11.92
CA ALA A 62 -4.77 -7.26 -11.59
C ALA A 62 -4.54 -7.91 -10.23
N ARG A 63 -3.66 -8.93 -10.18
CA ARG A 63 -3.20 -9.43 -8.89
C ARG A 63 -2.76 -8.17 -8.13
N PRO A 64 -3.25 -7.95 -6.90
CA PRO A 64 -2.83 -6.78 -6.15
C PRO A 64 -1.31 -6.78 -6.18
N VAL A 65 -0.73 -5.80 -6.86
CA VAL A 65 0.69 -5.53 -6.70
C VAL A 65 0.81 -5.23 -5.21
N PRO A 66 1.60 -6.00 -4.43
CA PRO A 66 1.79 -5.67 -3.03
C PRO A 66 2.25 -4.21 -2.99
N PRO A 67 1.64 -3.35 -2.15
CA PRO A 67 2.04 -1.96 -2.09
C PRO A 67 3.55 -1.96 -1.86
N SER A 68 4.30 -1.38 -2.81
CA SER A 68 5.72 -1.14 -2.64
C SER A 68 5.86 -0.41 -1.31
N ALA A 69 6.64 -0.97 -0.39
CA ALA A 69 6.90 -0.33 0.88
C ALA A 69 7.46 1.06 0.57
N GLU A 70 6.64 2.09 0.82
CA GLU A 70 7.03 3.49 0.74
C GLU A 70 8.33 3.65 1.53
N PRO A 71 9.44 4.09 0.90
CA PRO A 71 10.69 4.31 1.62
C PRO A 71 10.40 5.20 2.82
N ASN A 72 10.76 4.73 4.02
CA ASN A 72 10.61 5.39 5.33
C ASN A 72 9.21 5.33 5.99
N ARG A 73 8.30 4.42 5.58
CA ARG A 73 7.01 4.29 6.28
C ARG A 73 7.18 3.87 7.75
N ALA A 74 8.00 2.86 8.00
CA ALA A 74 8.28 2.37 9.36
C ALA A 74 8.87 3.46 10.24
N ASP A 75 9.84 4.22 9.73
CA ASP A 75 10.47 5.33 10.46
C ASP A 75 9.46 6.41 10.82
N ALA A 76 8.57 6.76 9.88
CA ALA A 76 7.52 7.74 10.15
C ALA A 76 6.50 7.23 11.20
N GLU A 77 6.22 5.93 11.25
CA GLU A 77 5.34 5.32 12.26
C GLU A 77 6.01 5.38 13.65
N VAL A 78 7.32 5.12 13.73
CA VAL A 78 8.12 5.28 14.95
C VAL A 78 8.14 6.73 15.42
N ILE A 79 8.38 7.68 14.51
CA ILE A 79 8.39 9.12 14.83
C ILE A 79 7.02 9.57 15.31
N ARG A 80 5.94 9.10 14.68
CA ARG A 80 4.58 9.40 15.12
C ARG A 80 4.28 8.83 16.50
N PHE A 81 4.75 7.62 16.79
CA PHE A 81 4.64 7.05 18.13
C PHE A 81 5.38 7.91 19.17
N LEU A 82 6.60 8.34 18.86
CA LEU A 82 7.37 9.24 19.72
C LEU A 82 6.68 10.60 19.90
N ALA A 83 6.05 11.14 18.85
CA ALA A 83 5.26 12.36 18.91
C ALA A 83 4.09 12.24 19.89
N MET A 84 3.39 11.10 19.92
CA MET A 84 2.29 10.88 20.86
C MET A 84 2.79 10.82 22.32
N LEU A 85 3.95 10.20 22.56
CA LEU A 85 4.59 10.20 23.89
C LEU A 85 4.98 11.62 24.33
N GLN A 86 5.46 12.44 23.40
CA GLN A 86 5.77 13.84 23.67
C GLN A 86 4.50 14.67 23.93
N GLU A 87 3.48 14.54 23.09
CA GLU A 87 2.22 15.31 23.19
C GLU A 87 1.48 15.02 24.51
N LYS A 88 1.33 13.74 24.87
CA LYS A 88 0.57 13.36 26.09
C LYS A 88 1.43 13.34 27.35
N GLY A 89 2.73 13.06 27.22
CA GLY A 89 3.61 12.78 28.35
C GLY A 89 4.79 13.74 28.51
N ARG A 90 5.05 14.66 27.58
CA ARG A 90 6.26 15.51 27.58
C ARG A 90 7.56 14.71 27.75
N LEU A 91 7.59 13.50 27.18
CA LEU A 91 8.69 12.55 27.40
C LEU A 91 10.03 13.12 26.93
N LEU A 92 10.07 13.72 25.74
CA LEU A 92 11.31 14.27 25.20
C LEU A 92 11.74 15.50 25.98
N ASP A 93 10.82 16.40 26.33
CA ASP A 93 11.17 17.55 27.18
C ASP A 93 11.83 17.09 28.48
N PHE A 94 11.24 16.08 29.13
CA PHE A 94 11.74 15.58 30.41
C PHE A 94 13.12 14.92 30.29
N LEU A 95 13.39 14.20 29.19
CA LEU A 95 14.67 13.50 28.98
C LEU A 95 15.79 14.40 28.43
N MET A 96 15.42 15.45 27.69
CA MET A 96 16.38 16.36 27.06
C MET A 96 16.72 17.57 27.95
N ASP A 97 15.92 17.84 28.98
CA ASP A 97 16.21 18.88 29.98
C ASP A 97 17.23 18.42 31.03
N ASP A 98 18.00 19.37 31.59
CA ASP A 98 18.98 19.05 32.63
C ASP A 98 18.30 18.96 34.00
N ILE A 99 17.95 17.73 34.38
CA ILE A 99 17.24 17.49 35.64
C ILE A 99 18.08 17.79 36.89
N ASN A 100 19.41 17.90 36.79
CA ASN A 100 20.29 18.11 37.95
C ASN A 100 20.14 19.50 38.57
N ALA A 101 19.56 20.45 37.84
CA ALA A 101 19.28 21.79 38.31
C ALA A 101 18.04 21.87 39.23
N TYR A 102 17.28 20.78 39.34
CA TYR A 102 16.01 20.74 40.08
C TYR A 102 16.09 19.85 41.33
N SER A 103 15.23 20.12 42.30
CA SER A 103 15.11 19.28 43.50
C SER A 103 14.38 17.96 43.21
N ASP A 104 14.63 16.93 44.03
CA ASP A 104 13.92 15.65 43.97
C ASP A 104 12.39 15.81 43.99
N ALA A 105 11.89 16.81 44.73
CA ALA A 105 10.45 17.11 44.80
C ALA A 105 9.90 17.59 43.46
N GLN A 106 10.64 18.47 42.76
CA GLN A 106 10.27 18.96 41.43
C GLN A 106 10.38 17.87 40.38
N VAL A 107 11.48 17.10 40.39
CA VAL A 107 11.68 15.96 39.49
C VAL A 107 10.57 14.93 39.71
N GLY A 108 10.25 14.60 40.96
CA GLY A 108 9.17 13.67 41.29
C GLY A 108 7.77 14.18 40.90
N ALA A 109 7.53 15.49 40.93
CA ALA A 109 6.29 16.08 40.44
C ALA A 109 6.18 15.94 38.91
N ALA A 110 7.23 16.32 38.17
CA ALA A 110 7.28 16.19 36.72
C ALA A 110 7.19 14.73 36.27
N ALA A 111 7.93 13.83 36.92
CA ALA A 111 7.94 12.40 36.60
C ALA A 111 6.56 11.75 36.71
N ARG A 112 5.72 12.17 37.67
CA ARG A 112 4.34 11.66 37.77
C ARG A 112 3.48 12.05 36.58
N VAL A 113 3.62 13.28 36.08
CA VAL A 113 2.92 13.75 34.88
C VAL A 113 3.38 12.97 33.66
N VAL A 114 4.71 12.85 33.47
CA VAL A 114 5.32 12.12 32.35
C VAL A 114 4.90 10.66 32.37
N HIS A 115 4.98 10.01 33.53
CA HIS A 115 4.58 8.62 33.72
C HIS A 115 3.10 8.42 33.37
N ALA A 116 2.19 9.27 33.87
CA ALA A 116 0.76 9.15 33.59
C ALA A 116 0.46 9.30 32.09
N GLY A 117 1.04 10.30 31.44
CA GLY A 117 0.85 10.56 30.01
C GLY A 117 1.39 9.43 29.13
N CYS A 118 2.64 9.01 29.35
CA CYS A 118 3.27 7.92 28.59
C CYS A 118 2.54 6.59 28.80
N LYS A 119 2.11 6.29 30.04
CA LYS A 119 1.30 5.10 30.33
C LYS A 119 -0.01 5.12 29.55
N GLY A 120 -0.68 6.27 29.48
CA GLY A 120 -1.91 6.42 28.70
C GLY A 120 -1.71 6.07 27.22
N VAL A 121 -0.65 6.62 26.59
CA VAL A 121 -0.30 6.30 25.19
C VAL A 121 -0.04 4.80 25.00
N LEU A 122 0.72 4.18 25.91
CA LEU A 122 1.01 2.74 25.82
C LEU A 122 -0.27 1.90 25.92
N GLN A 123 -1.17 2.22 26.84
CA GLN A 123 -2.43 1.50 27.03
C GLN A 123 -3.43 1.68 25.88
N GLU A 124 -3.39 2.83 25.22
CA GLU A 124 -4.26 3.12 24.08
C GLU A 124 -3.84 2.37 22.81
N HIS A 125 -2.53 2.20 22.61
CA HIS A 125 -1.98 1.70 21.35
C HIS A 125 -1.40 0.29 21.42
N PHE A 126 -1.19 -0.28 22.61
CA PHE A 126 -0.58 -1.60 22.80
C PHE A 126 -1.36 -2.47 23.77
N SER A 127 -1.40 -3.77 23.48
CA SER A 127 -1.85 -4.80 24.42
C SER A 127 -0.64 -5.44 25.11
N ILE A 128 -0.17 -4.80 26.18
CA ILE A 128 1.05 -5.17 26.90
C ILE A 128 0.73 -6.22 27.97
N SER A 129 1.45 -7.34 27.93
CA SER A 129 1.35 -8.44 28.90
C SER A 129 2.75 -8.96 29.25
N PRO A 130 2.94 -9.61 30.40
CA PRO A 130 4.25 -10.15 30.72
C PRO A 130 4.54 -11.42 29.89
N VAL A 131 5.82 -11.71 29.66
CA VAL A 131 6.22 -12.96 28.96
C VAL A 131 5.92 -14.16 29.86
N ARG A 132 6.26 -14.05 31.15
CA ARG A 132 5.97 -15.01 32.22
C ARG A 132 4.95 -14.48 33.20
N THR A 133 4.09 -15.35 33.73
CA THR A 133 3.05 -14.98 34.70
C THR A 133 3.46 -15.27 36.14
N GLU A 134 4.52 -16.05 36.34
CA GLU A 134 5.08 -16.31 37.67
C GLU A 134 5.63 -15.03 38.32
N ALA A 135 5.68 -15.03 39.65
CA ALA A 135 6.25 -13.92 40.40
C ALA A 135 7.76 -13.79 40.16
N GLU A 136 8.25 -12.56 40.08
CA GLU A 136 9.68 -12.29 40.14
C GLU A 136 10.23 -12.79 41.49
N GLY A 137 11.39 -13.44 41.46
CA GLY A 137 11.97 -14.17 42.58
C GLY A 137 11.56 -15.64 42.68
N SER A 138 10.59 -16.10 41.89
CA SER A 138 10.21 -17.52 41.84
C SER A 138 11.20 -18.37 41.05
N THR A 139 11.35 -19.64 41.42
CA THR A 139 12.07 -20.62 40.61
C THR A 139 11.23 -21.03 39.40
N ILE A 140 11.78 -20.87 38.20
CA ILE A 140 11.16 -21.29 36.95
C ILE A 140 12.03 -22.30 36.22
N LEU A 141 11.41 -23.05 35.32
CA LEU A 141 12.08 -23.91 34.36
C LEU A 141 12.01 -23.28 32.97
N VAL A 142 13.18 -23.03 32.38
CA VAL A 142 13.31 -22.58 31.00
C VAL A 142 13.41 -23.83 30.11
N PRO A 143 12.44 -24.04 29.19
CA PRO A 143 12.39 -25.26 28.40
C PRO A 143 13.57 -25.35 27.42
N ALA A 144 13.85 -26.57 26.95
CA ALA A 144 14.73 -26.75 25.80
C ALA A 144 14.12 -26.09 24.54
N GLY A 145 14.96 -25.49 23.70
CA GLY A 145 14.51 -24.79 22.50
C GLY A 145 13.75 -23.49 22.78
N TYR A 146 13.98 -22.85 23.93
CA TYR A 146 13.37 -21.56 24.26
C TYR A 146 13.69 -20.48 23.21
N ALA A 147 12.77 -19.54 23.04
CA ALA A 147 12.95 -18.41 22.11
C ALA A 147 13.87 -17.35 22.73
N ALA A 148 14.91 -16.95 22.00
CA ALA A 148 15.96 -16.05 22.49
C ALA A 148 15.48 -14.60 22.71
N ASP A 149 14.36 -14.23 22.12
CA ASP A 149 13.65 -12.96 22.33
C ASP A 149 12.74 -12.98 23.57
N GLU A 150 12.33 -14.16 24.05
CA GLU A 150 11.51 -14.32 25.26
C GLU A 150 12.34 -14.57 26.52
N TYR A 151 13.49 -15.26 26.42
CA TYR A 151 14.33 -15.57 27.58
C TYR A 151 15.77 -15.09 27.38
N ARG A 152 16.25 -14.33 28.36
CA ARG A 152 17.66 -14.01 28.53
C ARG A 152 18.19 -14.71 29.77
N LEU A 153 19.06 -15.70 29.58
CA LEU A 153 19.73 -16.38 30.68
C LEU A 153 20.83 -15.47 31.24
N VAL A 154 20.87 -15.30 32.57
CA VAL A 154 21.86 -14.48 33.28
C VAL A 154 22.55 -15.35 34.32
N GLY A 155 23.88 -15.27 34.40
CA GLY A 155 24.69 -16.02 35.38
C GLY A 155 25.50 -17.18 34.76
N ARG A 156 25.87 -18.16 35.58
CA ARG A 156 26.60 -19.35 35.11
C ARG A 156 25.64 -20.31 34.43
N ILE A 157 25.83 -20.50 33.13
CA ILE A 157 25.04 -21.41 32.30
C ILE A 157 25.91 -22.66 32.07
N SER A 158 25.45 -23.81 32.55
CA SER A 158 26.17 -25.08 32.38
C SER A 158 25.22 -26.22 32.06
N GLY A 159 25.63 -27.09 31.15
CA GLY A 159 24.83 -28.22 30.69
C GLY A 159 23.80 -27.85 29.62
N PRO A 160 23.15 -28.86 29.02
CA PRO A 160 22.06 -28.65 28.07
C PRO A 160 20.78 -28.23 28.79
N ALA A 161 19.90 -27.51 28.09
CA ALA A 161 18.55 -27.20 28.56
C ALA A 161 17.74 -28.50 28.83
N PRO A 162 16.70 -28.48 29.68
CA PRO A 162 16.09 -27.31 30.33
C PRO A 162 16.95 -26.69 31.43
N PHE A 163 16.86 -25.37 31.60
CA PHE A 163 17.54 -24.65 32.67
C PHE A 163 16.59 -24.40 33.83
N SER A 164 17.09 -24.48 35.06
CA SER A 164 16.37 -24.03 36.25
C SER A 164 17.02 -22.77 36.80
N GLY A 165 16.22 -21.76 37.12
CA GLY A 165 16.73 -20.49 37.62
C GLY A 165 15.64 -19.66 38.28
N VAL A 166 16.05 -18.53 38.87
CA VAL A 166 15.13 -17.58 39.49
C VAL A 166 14.69 -16.56 38.44
N LEU A 167 13.38 -16.34 38.31
CA LEU A 167 12.83 -15.32 37.43
C LEU A 167 13.18 -13.92 37.98
N VAL A 168 14.14 -13.23 37.36
CA VAL A 168 14.55 -11.88 37.81
C VAL A 168 13.57 -10.80 37.36
N HIS A 169 13.13 -10.87 36.11
CA HIS A 169 12.13 -9.97 35.54
C HIS A 169 11.23 -10.75 34.60
N ARG A 170 9.91 -10.56 34.71
CA ARG A 170 8.92 -11.35 33.94
C ARG A 170 8.86 -11.06 32.43
N GLY A 171 9.59 -10.04 31.99
CA GLY A 171 9.59 -9.56 30.62
C GLY A 171 8.28 -8.85 30.24
N TRP A 172 8.27 -8.22 29.09
CA TRP A 172 7.07 -7.60 28.51
C TRP A 172 6.96 -8.04 27.05
N LYS A 173 5.75 -8.38 26.63
CA LYS A 173 5.40 -8.65 25.24
C LYS A 173 4.12 -7.91 24.87
N THR A 174 3.94 -7.72 23.58
CA THR A 174 2.68 -7.24 23.02
C THR A 174 2.17 -8.22 21.98
N ASN A 175 0.87 -8.47 21.98
CA ASN A 175 0.21 -9.26 20.93
C ASN A 175 -0.55 -8.38 19.93
N MET A 176 -0.62 -7.07 20.17
CA MET A 176 -1.35 -6.14 19.33
C MET A 176 -0.72 -4.74 19.40
N VAL A 177 -0.56 -4.14 18.23
CA VAL A 177 -0.12 -2.76 18.05
C VAL A 177 -1.14 -2.06 17.18
N LYS A 178 -1.66 -0.92 17.65
CA LYS A 178 -2.64 -0.09 16.96
C LYS A 178 -2.16 1.34 16.90
N LEU A 179 -1.28 1.64 15.94
CA LEU A 179 -0.81 3.00 15.68
C LEU A 179 -1.75 3.72 14.68
N PRO A 180 -1.92 5.05 14.80
CA PRO A 180 -2.62 5.84 13.80
C PRO A 180 -1.98 5.70 12.42
N GLN A 181 -2.79 5.60 11.37
CA GLN A 181 -2.29 5.54 10.00
C GLN A 181 -1.69 6.88 9.57
N LEU A 182 -0.55 6.82 8.88
CA LEU A 182 0.09 8.00 8.31
C LEU A 182 -0.58 8.36 6.99
N LEU A 183 -1.10 9.58 6.87
CA LEU A 183 -1.29 10.22 5.58
C LEU A 183 0.04 10.91 5.24
N ARG A 184 0.73 10.45 4.20
CA ARG A 184 1.95 11.10 3.75
C ARG A 184 1.61 12.31 2.89
N ASP A 185 2.08 13.49 3.30
CA ASP A 185 2.04 14.70 2.48
C ASP A 185 3.32 14.90 1.64
N SER A 186 4.41 14.16 1.92
CA SER A 186 5.66 14.20 1.13
C SER A 186 6.54 12.97 1.37
N ALA A 187 7.07 12.39 0.29
CA ALA A 187 7.87 11.16 0.33
C ALA A 187 9.30 11.35 0.88
N ASP A 188 9.83 12.59 0.84
CA ASP A 188 11.26 12.85 1.03
C ASP A 188 11.67 13.37 2.42
N LYS A 189 10.72 13.61 3.33
CA LYS A 189 11.03 14.20 4.65
C LYS A 189 10.36 13.45 5.80
N LEU A 190 11.14 13.19 6.86
CA LEU A 190 10.62 12.68 8.13
C LEU A 190 9.77 13.76 8.84
N PRO A 191 8.62 13.40 9.44
CA PRO A 191 7.79 14.37 10.14
C PRO A 191 8.50 14.92 11.38
N ALA A 192 8.15 16.14 11.80
CA ALA A 192 8.59 16.67 13.09
C ALA A 192 7.94 15.88 14.24
N ILE A 193 8.67 15.65 15.32
CA ILE A 193 8.13 14.98 16.51
C ILE A 193 7.17 15.91 17.26
N ALA A 194 7.56 17.16 17.44
CA ALA A 194 6.72 18.25 17.94
C ALA A 194 7.01 19.50 17.10
N PRO A 195 5.98 20.26 16.69
CA PRO A 195 6.20 21.52 15.98
C PRO A 195 6.79 22.57 16.93
N ALA A 196 7.57 23.50 16.37
CA ALA A 196 7.93 24.72 17.10
C ALA A 196 6.70 25.63 17.17
N GLU A 197 6.34 26.08 18.37
CA GLU A 197 5.26 27.03 18.59
C GLU A 197 5.81 28.46 18.56
N VAL A 198 5.26 29.30 17.68
CA VAL A 198 5.67 30.69 17.50
C VAL A 198 4.46 31.59 17.70
N GLU A 199 4.52 32.46 18.71
CA GLU A 199 3.52 33.50 18.91
C GLU A 199 3.69 34.59 17.84
N VAL A 200 2.65 34.78 17.01
CA VAL A 200 2.63 35.81 15.97
C VAL A 200 2.19 37.14 16.58
N LYS A 201 2.91 38.22 16.26
CA LYS A 201 2.59 39.59 16.68
C LYS A 201 1.86 40.37 15.60
#